data_AF-A0AAE9DPP1-F1
#
_entry.id   AF-A0AAE9DPP1-F1
#
_cell.length_a   1.000
_cell.length_b   1.000
_cell.length_c   1.000
_cell.angle_alpha   90.00
_cell.angle_beta   90.00
_cell.angle_gamma   90.00
#
_symmetry.space_group_name_H-M   'P 1'
#
loop_
_entity.id
_entity.type
_entity.pdbx_description
1 polymer ?
#
loop_
_entity_poly.entity_id
_entity_poly.type
_entity_poly.pdbx_seq_one_letter_code
_entity_poly.pdbx_strand_id
1 'polypeptide(L)'
;MFESPEELWDDVQVYIDFQGNNKYFGLDPSIHYNHTLRIYRNQNKTKEYIQKNDIFLNIQNYLLHKDPSLENRVALIMLSYYFKLEEKKLEDTCEFVEFEKKAFDTLDMELNKLLADMRKTIRIEAMGLTCQKMLKKFQKLLPVPMSEKEMEALMGVLKHLFSLAQCTQKDAENVSVLMYTYCATLILGVQKIVKRDHSGFFLKANR
;
A
#
# COMPACT_ATOMS: atom_id res chain seq x y z
N MET A 1 18.65 17.05 28.44
CA MET A 1 19.79 16.52 27.67
C MET A 1 19.78 15.04 28.01
N PHE A 2 19.59 14.16 27.02
CA PHE A 2 19.44 12.73 27.26
C PHE A 2 20.71 12.18 27.94
N GLU A 3 20.54 11.37 28.97
CA GLU A 3 21.61 10.85 29.82
C GLU A 3 22.34 9.66 29.16
N SER A 4 21.70 8.99 28.18
CA SER A 4 22.36 7.97 27.35
C SER A 4 21.81 7.87 25.92
N PRO A 5 22.56 7.26 24.98
CA PRO A 5 22.06 6.92 23.64
C PRO A 5 20.82 6.01 23.65
N GLU A 6 20.69 5.13 24.65
CA GLU A 6 19.55 4.25 24.84
C GLU A 6 18.31 5.03 25.27
N GLU A 7 18.45 5.98 26.21
CA GLU A 7 17.33 6.86 26.61
C GLU A 7 16.86 7.72 25.44
N LEU A 8 17.79 8.26 24.65
CA LEU A 8 17.46 8.96 23.41
C LEU A 8 16.74 8.03 22.42
N TRP A 9 17.16 6.77 22.28
CA TRP A 9 16.54 5.81 21.38
C TRP A 9 15.12 5.44 21.82
N ASP A 10 14.90 5.21 23.11
CA ASP A 10 13.59 4.90 23.68
C ASP A 10 12.61 6.06 23.48
N ASP A 11 13.07 7.30 23.67
CA ASP A 11 12.24 8.48 23.41
C ASP A 11 11.98 8.68 21.91
N VAL A 12 12.98 8.47 21.05
CA VAL A 12 12.80 8.53 19.59
C VAL A 12 11.85 7.44 19.09
N GLN A 13 11.87 6.25 19.69
CA GLN A 13 10.95 5.16 19.35
C GLN A 13 9.48 5.58 19.48
N VAL A 14 9.15 6.37 20.51
CA VAL A 14 7.79 6.91 20.70
C VAL A 14 7.39 7.84 19.54
N TYR A 15 8.34 8.63 19.02
CA TYR A 15 8.08 9.56 17.92
C TYR A 15 8.11 8.91 16.54
N ILE A 16 8.76 7.77 16.35
CA ILE A 16 8.75 7.09 15.04
C ILE A 16 7.59 6.11 14.90
N ASP A 17 7.10 5.54 16.01
CA ASP A 17 6.15 4.42 16.00
C ASP A 17 4.76 4.79 16.55
N PHE A 18 4.07 5.69 15.85
CA PHE A 18 2.69 6.06 16.17
C PHE A 18 1.78 6.12 14.94
N GLN A 19 0.49 5.88 15.17
CA GLN A 19 -0.54 5.89 14.14
C GLN A 19 -0.62 7.26 13.46
N GLY A 20 -0.48 7.29 12.14
CA GLY A 20 -0.50 8.53 11.36
C GLY A 20 0.82 9.31 11.37
N ASN A 21 1.93 8.72 11.84
CA ASN A 21 3.28 9.31 11.76
C ASN A 21 3.61 9.84 10.34
N ASN A 22 3.21 9.10 9.30
CA ASN A 22 3.38 9.45 7.90
C ASN A 22 2.79 10.82 7.58
N LYS A 23 1.59 11.11 8.11
CA LYS A 23 0.92 12.40 7.92
C LYS A 23 1.58 13.49 8.75
N TYR A 24 1.89 13.19 10.02
CA TYR A 24 2.51 14.15 10.94
C TYR A 24 3.86 14.67 10.43
N PHE A 25 4.72 13.77 9.93
CA PHE A 25 6.03 14.14 9.37
C PHE A 25 5.98 14.56 7.90
N GLY A 26 4.80 14.55 7.26
CA GLY A 26 4.66 14.88 5.84
C GLY A 26 5.48 13.96 4.93
N LEU A 27 5.52 12.66 5.26
CA LEU A 27 6.28 11.67 4.49
C LEU A 27 5.73 11.55 3.06
N ASP A 28 6.63 11.24 2.13
CA ASP A 28 6.28 11.04 0.73
C ASP A 28 5.22 9.92 0.60
N PRO A 29 4.14 10.10 -0.21
CA PRO A 29 3.07 9.11 -0.35
C PRO A 29 3.51 7.73 -0.85
N SER A 30 4.72 7.62 -1.41
CA SER A 30 5.32 6.36 -1.86
C SER A 30 5.88 5.53 -0.71
N ILE A 31 6.04 6.12 0.47
CA ILE A 31 6.52 5.45 1.68
C ILE A 31 5.36 4.62 2.25
N HIS A 32 5.64 3.33 2.43
CA HIS A 32 4.71 2.37 3.01
C HIS A 32 4.53 2.60 4.51
N TYR A 33 3.44 2.09 5.08
CA TYR A 33 3.22 2.22 6.52
C TYR A 33 4.35 1.54 7.29
N ASN A 34 4.92 2.24 8.26
CA ASN A 34 6.10 1.83 9.01
C ASN A 34 5.88 1.88 10.53
N HIS A 35 4.63 2.00 10.97
CA HIS A 35 4.25 1.93 12.38
C HIS A 35 3.68 0.56 12.75
N THR A 36 3.71 0.25 14.03
CA THR A 36 3.20 -0.96 14.65
C THR A 36 1.69 -0.93 14.67
N LEU A 37 1.07 -1.99 14.16
CA LEU A 37 -0.38 -2.18 14.21
C LEU A 37 -0.84 -2.36 15.66
N ARG A 38 -1.79 -1.55 16.12
CA ARG A 38 -2.31 -1.61 17.49
C ARG A 38 -3.77 -2.09 17.52
N ILE A 39 -4.02 -3.13 18.30
CA ILE A 39 -5.37 -3.61 18.62
C ILE A 39 -5.72 -3.20 20.04
N TYR A 40 -6.81 -2.46 20.18
CA TYR A 40 -7.31 -1.92 21.43
C TYR A 40 -8.37 -2.85 22.01
N ARG A 41 -8.46 -2.92 23.33
CA ARG A 41 -9.49 -3.70 24.02
C ARG A 41 -10.41 -2.77 24.78
N ASN A 42 -11.71 -3.09 24.82
CA ASN A 42 -12.61 -2.40 25.75
C ASN A 42 -12.22 -2.68 27.20
N GLN A 43 -12.79 -1.90 28.12
CA GLN A 43 -12.51 -2.00 29.57
C GLN A 43 -12.66 -3.42 30.11
N ASN A 44 -13.67 -4.16 29.62
CA ASN A 44 -13.97 -5.53 30.05
C ASN A 44 -13.15 -6.60 29.31
N LYS A 45 -12.26 -6.21 28.38
CA LYS A 45 -11.42 -7.10 27.55
C LYS A 45 -12.21 -8.15 26.75
N THR A 46 -13.48 -7.91 26.48
CA THR A 46 -14.37 -8.81 25.73
C THR A 46 -14.40 -8.51 24.24
N LYS A 47 -14.09 -7.26 23.86
CA LYS A 47 -14.10 -6.80 22.46
C LYS A 47 -12.79 -6.14 22.12
N GLU A 48 -12.32 -6.43 20.92
CA GLU A 48 -11.13 -5.85 20.31
C GLU A 48 -11.55 -4.82 19.26
N TYR A 49 -10.74 -3.78 19.09
CA TYR A 49 -10.99 -2.66 18.18
C TYR A 49 -9.70 -2.29 17.48
N ILE A 50 -9.84 -1.79 16.26
CA ILE A 50 -8.75 -1.28 15.43
C ILE A 50 -9.13 0.12 14.94
N GLN A 51 -8.16 1.02 14.87
CA GLN A 51 -8.40 2.32 14.21
C GLN A 51 -8.70 2.07 12.74
N LYS A 52 -9.71 2.73 12.18
CA LYS A 52 -10.18 2.45 10.81
C LYS A 52 -9.09 2.63 9.74
N ASN A 53 -8.23 3.64 9.89
CA ASN A 53 -7.08 3.85 8.99
C ASN A 53 -6.07 2.70 9.04
N ASP A 54 -5.90 2.08 10.20
CA ASP A 54 -4.96 0.97 10.41
C ASP A 54 -5.41 -0.33 9.73
N ILE A 55 -6.63 -0.39 9.18
CA ILE A 55 -7.05 -1.50 8.33
C ILE A 55 -6.15 -1.59 7.08
N PHE A 56 -5.71 -0.45 6.52
CA PHE A 56 -4.77 -0.45 5.39
C PHE A 56 -3.38 -0.96 5.80
N LEU A 57 -2.90 -0.61 6.99
CA LEU A 57 -1.68 -1.18 7.55
C LEU A 57 -1.83 -2.69 7.77
N ASN A 58 -2.97 -3.15 8.29
CA ASN A 58 -3.26 -4.57 8.48
C ASN A 58 -3.18 -5.33 7.14
N ILE A 59 -3.81 -4.82 6.07
CA ILE A 59 -3.73 -5.42 4.73
C ILE A 59 -2.29 -5.42 4.21
N GLN A 60 -1.55 -4.31 4.35
CA GLN A 60 -0.15 -4.23 3.93
C GLN A 60 0.69 -5.31 4.61
N ASN A 61 0.61 -5.39 5.95
CA ASN A 61 1.38 -6.35 6.73
C ASN A 61 1.00 -7.79 6.37
N TYR A 62 -0.28 -8.05 6.16
CA TYR A 62 -0.74 -9.38 5.73
C TYR A 62 -0.14 -9.78 4.37
N LEU A 63 -0.24 -8.89 3.38
CA LEU A 63 0.28 -9.12 2.04
C LEU A 63 1.79 -9.36 2.06
N LEU A 64 2.56 -8.49 2.74
CA LEU A 64 4.01 -8.63 2.85
C LEU A 64 4.42 -9.91 3.58
N HIS A 65 3.70 -10.29 4.64
CA HIS A 65 3.97 -11.52 5.38
C HIS A 65 3.71 -12.77 4.53
N LYS A 66 2.66 -12.77 3.70
CA LYS A 66 2.29 -13.93 2.85
C LYS A 66 3.11 -14.02 1.57
N ASP A 67 3.55 -12.90 1.03
CA ASP A 67 4.37 -12.84 -0.17
C ASP A 67 5.45 -11.76 -0.06
N PRO A 68 6.63 -12.11 0.50
CA PRO A 68 7.75 -11.17 0.62
C PRO A 68 8.23 -10.61 -0.73
N SER A 69 7.89 -11.23 -1.87
CA SER A 69 8.21 -10.64 -3.18
C SER A 69 7.50 -9.31 -3.44
N LEU A 70 6.45 -9.00 -2.68
CA LEU A 70 5.79 -7.70 -2.68
C LEU A 70 6.65 -6.57 -2.11
N GLU A 71 7.75 -6.89 -1.42
CA GLU A 71 8.79 -5.90 -1.08
C GLU A 71 9.49 -5.34 -2.34
N ASN A 72 9.15 -5.83 -3.54
CA ASN A 72 9.46 -5.12 -4.77
C ASN A 72 8.97 -3.67 -4.68
N ARG A 73 9.94 -2.76 -4.78
CA ARG A 73 9.75 -1.33 -4.59
C ARG A 73 8.58 -0.76 -5.39
N VAL A 74 8.34 -1.21 -6.63
CA VAL A 74 7.24 -0.68 -7.46
C VAL A 74 5.86 -1.11 -6.94
N ALA A 75 5.70 -2.38 -6.57
CA ALA A 75 4.43 -2.90 -6.07
C ALA A 75 4.05 -2.23 -4.74
N LEU A 76 5.02 -2.14 -3.83
CA LEU A 76 4.82 -1.50 -2.53
C LEU A 76 4.57 0.00 -2.65
N ILE A 77 5.27 0.71 -3.55
CA ILE A 77 4.99 2.13 -3.86
C ILE A 77 3.55 2.30 -4.35
N MET A 78 3.11 1.48 -5.32
CA MET A 78 1.77 1.58 -5.87
C MET A 78 0.69 1.26 -4.83
N LEU A 79 0.95 0.27 -3.96
CA LEU A 79 0.05 -0.07 -2.86
C LEU A 79 -0.05 1.09 -1.85
N SER A 80 1.09 1.72 -1.52
CA SER A 80 1.16 2.88 -0.64
C SER A 80 0.35 4.05 -1.21
N TYR A 81 0.55 4.41 -2.48
CA TYR A 81 -0.26 5.44 -3.15
C TYR A 81 -1.75 5.15 -3.06
N TYR A 82 -2.15 3.92 -3.35
CA TYR A 82 -3.56 3.54 -3.27
C TYR A 82 -4.11 3.69 -1.84
N PHE A 83 -3.42 3.15 -0.83
CA PHE A 83 -3.87 3.25 0.55
C PHE A 83 -3.90 4.68 1.06
N LYS A 84 -2.95 5.54 0.68
CA LYS A 84 -2.98 6.97 1.05
C LYS A 84 -4.16 7.71 0.40
N LEU A 85 -4.56 7.33 -0.81
CA LEU A 85 -5.79 7.88 -1.43
C LEU A 85 -7.05 7.44 -0.71
N GLU A 86 -7.12 6.20 -0.22
CA GLU A 86 -8.26 5.72 0.57
C GLU A 86 -8.26 6.32 1.98
N GLU A 87 -7.10 6.46 2.63
CA GLU A 87 -6.94 7.11 3.94
C GLU A 87 -7.38 8.57 3.92
N LYS A 88 -7.11 9.33 2.84
CA LYS A 88 -7.61 10.70 2.66
C LYS A 88 -9.14 10.80 2.70
N LYS A 89 -9.87 9.74 2.40
CA LYS A 89 -11.35 9.74 2.50
C LYS A 89 -11.83 9.64 3.96
N LEU A 90 -10.96 9.18 4.86
CA LEU A 90 -11.18 9.01 6.29
C LEU A 90 -10.57 10.15 7.13
N GLU A 91 -9.98 11.16 6.49
CA GLU A 91 -9.01 12.09 7.08
C GLU A 91 -9.53 12.89 8.29
N ASP A 92 -10.85 13.06 8.40
CA ASP A 92 -11.50 13.79 9.50
C ASP A 92 -12.14 12.87 10.57
N THR A 93 -11.88 11.56 10.51
CA THR A 93 -12.51 10.58 11.40
C THR A 93 -11.49 9.84 12.28
N CYS A 94 -11.62 10.00 13.60
CA CYS A 94 -10.98 9.13 14.58
C CYS A 94 -11.94 7.99 14.94
N GLU A 95 -12.22 7.14 13.96
CA GLU A 95 -13.16 6.03 14.11
C GLU A 95 -12.42 4.74 14.46
N PHE A 96 -12.94 4.03 15.46
CA PHE A 96 -12.53 2.68 15.81
C PHE A 96 -13.62 1.71 15.38
N VAL A 97 -13.23 0.64 14.68
CA VAL A 97 -14.13 -0.44 14.29
C VAL A 97 -13.84 -1.68 15.13
N GLU A 98 -14.87 -2.48 15.41
CA GLU A 98 -14.71 -3.75 16.12
C GLU A 98 -13.86 -4.71 15.29
N PHE A 99 -12.83 -5.29 15.91
CA PHE A 99 -11.99 -6.32 15.33
C PHE A 99 -12.72 -7.66 15.41
N GLU A 100 -13.73 -7.82 14.56
CA GLU A 100 -14.48 -9.07 14.48
C GLU A 100 -13.66 -10.12 13.73
N LYS A 101 -13.16 -11.12 14.47
CA LYS A 101 -12.30 -12.18 13.91
C LYS A 101 -12.85 -12.79 12.62
N LYS A 102 -14.14 -13.10 12.54
CA LYS A 102 -14.76 -13.69 11.34
C LYS A 102 -14.68 -12.78 10.10
N ALA A 103 -14.80 -11.46 10.30
CA ALA A 103 -14.72 -10.50 9.21
C ALA A 103 -13.27 -10.34 8.72
N PHE A 104 -12.29 -10.34 9.63
CA PHE A 104 -10.87 -10.36 9.28
C PHE A 104 -10.43 -11.70 8.65
N ASP A 105 -10.93 -12.84 9.12
CA ASP A 105 -10.69 -14.14 8.49
C ASP A 105 -11.21 -14.16 7.03
N THR A 106 -12.35 -13.49 6.78
CA THR A 106 -12.90 -13.33 5.42
C THR A 106 -12.01 -12.45 4.56
N LEU A 107 -11.55 -11.31 5.10
CA LEU A 107 -10.59 -10.43 4.43
C LEU A 107 -9.30 -11.18 4.04
N ASP A 108 -8.73 -11.93 4.98
CA ASP A 108 -7.55 -12.78 4.78
C ASP A 108 -7.75 -13.81 3.66
N MET A 109 -8.92 -14.45 3.60
CA MET A 109 -9.27 -15.37 2.50
C MET A 109 -9.29 -14.65 1.13
N GLU A 110 -9.85 -13.45 1.06
CA GLU A 110 -9.87 -12.66 -0.17
C GLU A 110 -8.46 -12.25 -0.62
N LEU A 111 -7.61 -11.84 0.33
CA LEU A 111 -6.21 -11.50 0.07
C LEU A 111 -5.41 -12.71 -0.42
N ASN A 112 -5.60 -13.89 0.19
CA ASN A 112 -4.96 -15.12 -0.28
C ASN A 112 -5.38 -15.48 -1.72
N LYS A 113 -6.67 -15.30 -2.04
CA LYS A 113 -7.15 -15.53 -3.40
C LYS A 113 -6.51 -14.57 -4.39
N LEU A 114 -6.38 -13.29 -4.03
CA LEU A 114 -5.66 -12.30 -4.83
C LEU A 114 -4.21 -12.73 -5.08
N LEU A 115 -3.48 -13.12 -4.04
CA LEU A 115 -2.09 -13.60 -4.17
C LEU A 115 -1.99 -14.82 -5.09
N ALA A 116 -2.94 -15.76 -4.99
CA ALA A 116 -2.99 -16.92 -5.88
C ALA A 116 -3.24 -16.54 -7.35
N ASP A 117 -4.05 -15.50 -7.61
CA ASP A 117 -4.34 -15.02 -8.96
C ASP A 117 -3.19 -14.19 -9.55
N MET A 118 -2.45 -13.47 -8.71
CA MET A 118 -1.22 -12.77 -9.11
C MET A 118 -0.17 -13.73 -9.67
N ARG A 119 -0.08 -14.96 -9.14
CA ARG A 119 0.85 -16.00 -9.63
C ARG A 119 0.48 -16.57 -11.01
N LYS A 120 -0.77 -16.41 -11.46
CA LYS A 120 -1.26 -16.97 -12.73
C LYS A 120 -1.12 -16.02 -13.92
N THR A 121 -0.84 -14.74 -13.66
CA THR A 121 -0.98 -13.69 -14.67
C THR A 121 0.36 -13.31 -15.26
N ILE A 122 0.70 -13.84 -16.45
CA ILE A 122 1.77 -13.31 -17.30
C ILE A 122 1.30 -13.33 -18.76
N ARG A 123 0.76 -12.21 -19.23
CA ARG A 123 0.75 -11.89 -20.67
C ARG A 123 1.51 -10.59 -20.85
N ILE A 124 2.49 -10.63 -21.73
CA ILE A 124 3.35 -9.49 -22.07
C ILE A 124 3.24 -9.30 -23.58
N GLU A 125 2.80 -8.12 -23.99
CA GLU A 125 3.05 -7.61 -25.34
C GLU A 125 3.74 -6.25 -25.19
N ALA A 126 4.94 -6.14 -25.74
CA ALA A 126 5.69 -4.90 -25.79
C ALA A 126 5.02 -3.94 -26.81
N MET A 127 4.83 -2.68 -26.43
CA MET A 127 4.10 -1.69 -27.26
C MET A 127 4.93 -0.44 -27.61
N GLY A 128 6.27 -0.47 -27.53
CA GLY A 128 7.10 0.71 -27.80
C GLY A 128 6.86 1.81 -26.77
N LEU A 129 6.98 1.46 -25.49
CA LEU A 129 6.59 2.31 -24.37
C LEU A 129 7.77 3.10 -23.81
N THR A 130 7.65 4.42 -23.81
CA THR A 130 8.57 5.33 -23.10
C THR A 130 8.26 5.36 -21.60
N CYS A 131 9.22 5.79 -20.78
CA CYS A 131 9.04 6.06 -19.35
C CYS A 131 7.76 6.88 -19.03
N GLN A 132 7.52 8.01 -19.71
CA GLN A 132 6.32 8.83 -19.49
C GLN A 132 5.01 8.10 -19.82
N LYS A 133 4.98 7.33 -20.91
CA LYS A 133 3.82 6.49 -21.28
C LYS A 133 3.55 5.42 -20.22
N MET A 134 4.59 4.85 -19.61
CA MET A 134 4.45 3.90 -18.51
C MET A 134 3.91 4.55 -17.26
N LEU A 135 4.41 5.73 -16.85
CA LEU A 135 3.87 6.45 -15.71
C LEU A 135 2.36 6.72 -15.87
N LYS A 136 1.94 7.17 -17.06
CA LYS A 136 0.51 7.37 -17.37
C LYS A 136 -0.33 6.10 -17.27
N LYS A 137 0.25 4.93 -17.52
CA LYS A 137 -0.43 3.65 -17.29
C LYS A 137 -0.59 3.36 -15.79
N PHE A 138 0.45 3.56 -14.99
CA PHE A 138 0.36 3.40 -13.53
C PHE A 138 -0.63 4.37 -12.88
N GLN A 139 -0.67 5.63 -13.29
CA GLN A 139 -1.66 6.61 -12.81
C GLN A 139 -3.09 6.13 -12.97
N LYS A 140 -3.40 5.44 -14.08
CA LYS A 140 -4.73 4.90 -14.39
C LYS A 140 -5.13 3.69 -13.52
N LEU A 141 -4.18 3.09 -12.79
CA LEU A 141 -4.51 2.04 -11.83
C LEU A 141 -5.14 2.59 -10.56
N LEU A 142 -4.86 3.86 -10.22
CA LEU A 142 -5.39 4.50 -9.03
C LEU A 142 -6.81 5.03 -9.29
N PRO A 143 -7.69 5.03 -8.28
CA PRO A 143 -9.07 5.52 -8.44
C PRO A 143 -9.12 7.03 -8.73
N VAL A 144 -8.16 7.78 -8.17
CA VAL A 144 -7.94 9.21 -8.45
C VAL A 144 -6.51 9.34 -8.98
N PRO A 145 -6.30 9.85 -10.21
CA PRO A 145 -4.96 10.01 -10.75
C PRO A 145 -4.14 10.99 -9.92
N MET A 146 -2.98 10.54 -9.44
CA MET A 146 -1.99 11.40 -8.79
C MET A 146 -1.17 12.16 -9.84
N SER A 147 -0.73 13.37 -9.49
CA SER A 147 0.14 14.18 -10.34
C SER A 147 1.51 13.52 -10.56
N GLU A 148 2.24 13.93 -11.61
CA GLU A 148 3.60 13.42 -11.83
C GLU A 148 4.55 13.75 -10.68
N LYS A 149 4.32 14.88 -9.99
CA LYS A 149 5.07 15.29 -8.80
C LYS A 149 4.82 14.33 -7.63
N GLU A 150 3.56 13.97 -7.38
CA GLU A 150 3.22 13.01 -6.33
C GLU A 150 3.73 11.59 -6.62
N MET A 151 3.99 11.26 -7.89
CA MET A 151 4.54 9.98 -8.32
C MET A 151 6.04 10.03 -8.65
N GLU A 152 6.77 11.03 -8.14
CA GLU A 152 8.18 11.23 -8.45
C GLU A 152 9.04 10.00 -8.11
N ALA A 153 8.76 9.33 -6.98
CA ALA A 153 9.47 8.11 -6.61
C ALA A 153 9.31 6.99 -7.66
N LEU A 154 8.10 6.80 -8.20
CA LEU A 154 7.85 5.82 -9.25
C LEU A 154 8.52 6.24 -10.56
N MET A 155 8.45 7.53 -10.91
CA MET A 155 9.14 8.09 -12.07
C MET A 155 10.66 7.88 -11.95
N GLY A 156 11.24 8.03 -10.76
CA GLY A 156 12.65 7.75 -10.49
C GLY A 156 13.02 6.30 -10.78
N VAL A 157 12.20 5.34 -10.34
CA VAL A 157 12.41 3.91 -10.63
C VAL A 157 12.32 3.63 -12.14
N LEU A 158 11.31 4.18 -12.82
CA LEU A 158 11.16 4.01 -14.27
C LEU A 158 12.33 4.65 -15.03
N LYS A 159 12.73 5.88 -14.71
CA LYS A 159 13.90 6.53 -15.32
C LYS A 159 15.16 5.71 -15.13
N HIS A 160 15.39 5.20 -13.92
CA HIS A 160 16.53 4.34 -13.63
C HIS A 160 16.52 3.11 -14.55
N LEU A 161 15.41 2.37 -14.61
CA LEU A 161 15.25 1.19 -15.46
C LEU A 161 15.58 1.47 -16.94
N PHE A 162 15.06 2.56 -17.50
CA PHE A 162 15.29 2.94 -18.90
C PHE A 162 16.67 3.57 -19.17
N SER A 163 17.42 3.93 -18.12
CA SER A 163 18.77 4.50 -18.21
C SER A 163 19.89 3.51 -17.96
N LEU A 164 19.57 2.26 -17.58
CA LEU A 164 20.57 1.23 -17.29
C LEU A 164 21.38 0.90 -18.54
N ALA A 165 22.67 1.24 -18.52
CA ALA A 165 23.58 1.04 -19.65
C ALA A 165 23.69 -0.42 -20.15
N GLN A 166 23.34 -1.39 -19.30
CA GLN A 166 23.36 -2.82 -19.60
C GLN A 166 22.03 -3.36 -20.15
N CYS A 167 20.97 -2.54 -20.18
CA CYS A 167 19.62 -2.95 -20.57
C CYS A 167 19.30 -2.36 -21.94
N THR A 168 18.84 -3.18 -22.90
CA THR A 168 18.32 -2.59 -24.15
C THR A 168 17.01 -1.87 -23.85
N GLN A 169 16.64 -0.91 -24.71
CA GLN A 169 15.32 -0.26 -24.64
C GLN A 169 14.17 -1.29 -24.57
N LYS A 170 14.29 -2.39 -25.33
CA LYS A 170 13.30 -3.47 -25.36
C LYS A 170 13.23 -4.23 -24.03
N ASP A 171 14.37 -4.45 -23.37
CA ASP A 171 14.42 -5.12 -22.07
C ASP A 171 13.79 -4.25 -20.97
N ALA A 172 14.12 -2.95 -20.95
CA ALA A 172 13.50 -1.99 -20.04
C ALA A 172 11.98 -1.93 -20.24
N GLU A 173 11.52 -1.95 -21.50
CA GLU A 173 10.10 -2.05 -21.83
C GLU A 173 9.46 -3.33 -21.29
N ASN A 174 10.04 -4.49 -21.56
CA ASN A 174 9.52 -5.78 -21.09
C ASN A 174 9.41 -5.83 -19.56
N VAL A 175 10.45 -5.39 -18.85
CA VAL A 175 10.46 -5.33 -17.39
C VAL A 175 9.40 -4.36 -16.88
N SER A 176 9.28 -3.18 -17.50
CA SER A 176 8.26 -2.21 -17.10
C SER A 176 6.83 -2.71 -17.32
N VAL A 177 6.59 -3.47 -18.40
CA VAL A 177 5.28 -4.11 -18.67
C VAL A 177 5.00 -5.20 -17.65
N LEU A 178 6.00 -6.01 -17.28
CA LEU A 178 5.86 -7.01 -16.21
C LEU A 178 5.49 -6.36 -14.87
N MET A 179 6.23 -5.31 -14.48
CA MET A 179 5.95 -4.53 -13.27
C MET A 179 4.52 -3.96 -13.30
N TYR A 180 4.11 -3.39 -14.43
CA TYR A 180 2.77 -2.84 -14.60
C TYR A 180 1.70 -3.92 -14.48
N THR A 181 1.85 -5.06 -15.16
CA THR A 181 0.87 -6.17 -15.11
C THR A 181 0.72 -6.70 -13.69
N TYR A 182 1.83 -6.84 -12.96
CA TYR A 182 1.82 -7.26 -11.57
C TYR A 182 1.08 -6.25 -10.68
N CYS A 183 1.40 -4.96 -10.80
CA CYS A 183 0.72 -3.89 -10.06
C CYS A 183 -0.75 -3.77 -10.45
N ALA A 184 -1.10 -3.96 -11.73
CA ALA A 184 -2.48 -3.89 -12.19
C ALA A 184 -3.32 -4.98 -11.51
N THR A 185 -2.82 -6.21 -11.43
CA THR A 185 -3.52 -7.30 -10.72
C THR A 185 -3.64 -6.99 -9.22
N LEU A 186 -2.55 -6.57 -8.58
CA LEU A 186 -2.53 -6.21 -7.15
C LEU A 186 -3.52 -5.09 -6.83
N ILE A 187 -3.35 -3.93 -7.46
CA ILE A 187 -4.10 -2.71 -7.14
C ILE A 187 -5.59 -2.87 -7.48
N LEU A 188 -5.92 -3.43 -8.64
CA LEU A 188 -7.32 -3.69 -8.99
C LEU A 188 -7.95 -4.77 -8.10
N GLY A 189 -7.16 -5.74 -7.66
CA GLY A 189 -7.57 -6.77 -6.70
C GLY A 189 -7.91 -6.17 -5.34
N VAL A 190 -6.98 -5.43 -4.75
CA VAL A 190 -7.17 -4.74 -3.46
C VAL A 190 -8.34 -3.75 -3.55
N GLN A 191 -8.49 -3.00 -4.65
CA GLN A 191 -9.65 -2.13 -4.87
C GLN A 191 -10.99 -2.88 -4.81
N LYS A 192 -11.06 -4.09 -5.39
CA LYS A 192 -12.28 -4.89 -5.33
C LYS A 192 -12.59 -5.35 -3.92
N ILE A 193 -11.56 -5.70 -3.15
CA ILE A 193 -11.68 -6.09 -1.73
C ILE A 193 -12.17 -4.88 -0.92
N VAL A 194 -11.47 -3.76 -0.97
CA VAL A 194 -11.83 -2.53 -0.22
C VAL A 194 -13.24 -2.03 -0.54
N LYS A 195 -13.73 -2.19 -1.78
CA LYS A 195 -15.09 -1.79 -2.17
C LYS A 195 -16.20 -2.72 -1.69
N ARG A 196 -15.89 -3.93 -1.22
CA ARG A 196 -16.89 -4.86 -0.66
C ARG A 196 -17.25 -4.45 0.76
N ASP A 197 -18.50 -4.71 1.15
CA ASP A 197 -18.95 -4.48 2.53
C ASP A 197 -18.30 -5.51 3.46
N HIS A 198 -17.30 -5.05 4.21
CA HIS A 198 -16.58 -5.84 5.20
C HIS A 198 -16.99 -5.39 6.61
N SER A 199 -18.27 -5.54 6.96
CA SER A 199 -18.78 -5.16 8.29
C SER A 199 -18.44 -3.72 8.71
N GLY A 200 -18.40 -2.78 7.75
CA GLY A 200 -18.08 -1.37 8.02
C GLY A 200 -16.59 -1.00 8.11
N PHE A 201 -15.67 -1.91 7.78
CA PHE A 201 -14.22 -1.62 7.72
C PHE A 201 -13.90 -0.44 6.80
N PHE A 202 -14.50 -0.43 5.62
CA PHE A 202 -14.27 0.60 4.62
C PHE A 202 -15.46 1.54 4.53
N LEU A 203 -15.22 2.77 4.08
CA LEU A 203 -16.31 3.70 3.79
C LEU A 203 -17.22 3.09 2.72
N LYS A 204 -18.53 3.09 2.98
CA LYS A 204 -19.50 2.79 1.93
C LYS A 204 -19.34 3.86 0.85
N ALA A 205 -19.13 3.45 -0.39
CA ALA A 205 -19.24 4.37 -1.52
C ALA A 205 -20.64 5.00 -1.42
N ASN A 206 -20.71 6.31 -1.17
CA ASN A 206 -21.96 7.03 -1.19
C ASN A 206 -22.66 6.73 -2.53
N ARG A 207 -23.91 6.27 -2.45
CA ARG A 207 -24.78 6.03 -3.60
C ARG A 207 -25.03 7.32 -4.37
#